data_AF-A0A401SLL2-F1
#
_entry.id   AF-A0A401SLL2-F1
#
_cell.length_a   1.000
_cell.length_b   1.000
_cell.length_c   1.000
_cell.angle_alpha   90.00
_cell.angle_beta   90.00
_cell.angle_gamma   90.00
#
_symmetry.space_group_name_H-M   'P 1'
#
loop_
_entity.id
_entity.type
_entity.pdbx_description
1 polymer ?
#
loop_
_entity_poly.entity_id
_entity_poly.type
_entity_poly.pdbx_seq_one_letter_code
_entity_poly.pdbx_strand_id
1 'polypeptide(L)'
;MHAPIKHKTFEIALNNSLKDQSQLRFRSDNSVLSTTLLNDNSKGHSRHQHEETFDNLNYLTTSHHKAEAKDESAPSLSRNRNVFKEFPYFNYIQSKALDDLLYTEKNFVICSPTGSGKTVLFELAIVRLLMQVPKPWSNIKIVYMAPIKALCNQRNEDWKEKFGPIGLNCKELTGDTEMDDYFEIQDTHIIITTPEKWDTMTRKWRDNSLVQLVRLFLIDEVHVVKDECRGATLEVVVSRMKTAQLAVSRMCNHFNDKALRFVAVSATIPNVEDIAEWLSDGKGPGTATKIDESFRPVKLRKVVLGFPCSSTQTEFKFDLSLNYKMANIIQTYSEQKPALVFCATRKGVQQAASVLAKDAKFIMTPDHKQRLQKYTNSIKDSKLRDLLIYGVGYHHAGMDVSDRKATEAAFTAGDVPVLFTTSTLAMGVNLPAHLVVIKSTVHYAGGMFQEYSETDILQMMGRAGRPQFDTTATVVIMTRIQTKDKYTQMLDGVHTIESSLHKHLVEHLNAEIILNTITDVNVALEWIRSTFLYIRAFKNPNHYGKNESFLKLHLSLQHYFSRNLHALSSIGLIKMDEEINFKPTETGRLMARYCIAFDTMKLFYLVTGSETLNELVT
;
A
#
# COMPACT_ATOMS: atom_id res chain seq x y z
N MET A 1 19.25 -33.15 29.78
CA MET A 1 19.34 -32.98 28.32
C MET A 1 17.97 -33.24 27.70
N HIS A 2 17.19 -32.19 27.43
CA HIS A 2 16.03 -32.26 26.54
C HIS A 2 15.92 -30.93 25.81
N ALA A 3 16.10 -30.96 24.49
CA ALA A 3 15.96 -29.81 23.60
C ALA A 3 14.51 -29.69 23.11
N PRO A 4 13.97 -28.47 22.92
CA PRO A 4 12.58 -28.28 22.56
C PRO A 4 12.35 -28.43 21.04
N ILE A 5 11.23 -29.07 20.70
CA ILE A 5 10.73 -29.28 19.35
C ILE A 5 10.17 -27.96 18.80
N LYS A 6 10.68 -27.50 17.66
CA LYS A 6 10.15 -26.34 16.92
C LYS A 6 8.93 -26.77 16.10
N HIS A 7 7.76 -26.20 16.37
CA HIS A 7 6.59 -26.32 15.50
C HIS A 7 6.81 -25.51 14.21
N LYS A 8 6.70 -26.15 13.05
CA LYS A 8 6.57 -25.49 11.74
C LYS A 8 5.09 -25.43 11.37
N THR A 9 4.59 -24.24 11.04
CA THR A 9 3.27 -24.02 10.48
C THR A 9 3.32 -24.25 8.97
N PHE A 10 2.40 -25.04 8.42
CA PHE A 10 2.21 -25.20 6.98
C PHE A 10 0.76 -24.79 6.65
N GLU A 11 0.57 -23.95 5.64
CA GLU A 11 -0.75 -23.69 5.04
C GLU A 11 -1.02 -24.76 3.97
N ILE A 12 -2.15 -25.45 4.09
CA ILE A 12 -2.66 -26.39 3.07
C ILE A 12 -3.90 -25.75 2.46
N ALA A 13 -3.89 -25.54 1.14
CA ALA A 13 -5.07 -25.12 0.40
C ALA A 13 -6.07 -26.29 0.29
N LEU A 14 -7.27 -26.11 0.84
CA LEU A 14 -8.40 -27.03 0.66
C LEU A 14 -9.12 -26.69 -0.65
N ASN A 15 -9.02 -27.58 -1.64
CA ASN A 15 -9.88 -27.55 -2.82
C ASN A 15 -11.26 -28.11 -2.46
N ASN A 16 -12.32 -27.34 -2.73
CA ASN A 16 -13.69 -27.82 -2.63
C ASN A 16 -13.99 -28.82 -3.77
N SER A 17 -13.80 -30.11 -3.49
CA SER A 17 -14.49 -31.21 -4.17
C SER A 17 -14.77 -32.29 -3.15
N LEU A 18 -16.01 -32.32 -2.64
CA LEU A 18 -16.50 -33.39 -1.78
C LEU A 18 -16.64 -34.69 -2.58
N LYS A 19 -15.68 -35.59 -2.41
CA LYS A 19 -15.90 -37.01 -2.04
C LYS A 19 -14.54 -37.73 -1.88
N ASP A 20 -14.55 -38.62 -0.89
CA ASP A 20 -13.54 -39.60 -0.49
C ASP A 20 -12.45 -39.20 0.52
N GLN A 21 -12.41 -40.05 1.56
CA GLN A 21 -11.70 -39.92 2.83
C GLN A 21 -10.17 -39.84 2.65
N SER A 22 -9.54 -38.78 3.17
CA SER A 22 -8.08 -38.72 3.29
C SER A 22 -7.61 -39.52 4.53
N GLN A 23 -7.12 -40.75 4.33
CA GLN A 23 -6.27 -41.43 5.31
C GLN A 23 -4.83 -40.87 5.24
N LEU A 24 -4.35 -40.28 6.33
CA LEU A 24 -2.94 -39.97 6.54
C LEU A 24 -2.14 -41.29 6.66
N ARG A 25 -1.21 -41.55 5.73
CA ARG A 25 -0.21 -42.62 5.87
C ARG A 25 1.20 -42.05 5.75
N PHE A 26 1.97 -42.16 6.83
CA PHE A 26 3.43 -42.08 6.78
C PHE A 26 3.98 -43.43 6.27
N ARG A 27 4.87 -43.42 5.28
CA ARG A 27 5.71 -44.60 4.97
C ARG A 27 7.14 -44.19 4.62
N SER A 28 8.05 -44.90 5.28
CA SER A 28 9.49 -44.99 5.08
C SER A 28 9.85 -45.81 3.85
N ASP A 29 11.10 -45.63 3.42
CA ASP A 29 11.75 -46.23 2.25
C ASP A 29 11.68 -47.76 2.13
N ASN A 30 11.87 -48.18 0.88
CA ASN A 30 12.21 -49.49 0.32
C ASN A 30 11.08 -50.41 -0.19
N SER A 31 11.41 -50.98 -1.36
CA SER A 31 10.95 -52.22 -2.01
C SER A 31 10.03 -52.14 -3.24
N VAL A 32 10.62 -52.67 -4.32
CA VAL A 32 10.15 -53.17 -5.63
C VAL A 32 8.80 -53.92 -5.56
N LEU A 33 7.89 -53.67 -6.53
CA LEU A 33 7.32 -54.66 -7.49
C LEU A 33 5.98 -54.21 -8.12
N SER A 34 5.98 -54.26 -9.46
CA SER A 34 4.92 -54.64 -10.42
C SER A 34 3.44 -54.35 -10.13
N THR A 35 2.74 -53.72 -11.08
CA THR A 35 1.36 -54.12 -11.44
C THR A 35 0.95 -53.68 -12.86
N THR A 36 0.89 -54.68 -13.73
CA THR A 36 -0.14 -55.06 -14.71
C THR A 36 -1.10 -54.01 -15.31
N LEU A 37 -1.06 -53.95 -16.65
CA LEU A 37 -2.10 -53.45 -17.56
C LEU A 37 -3.35 -54.33 -17.51
N LEU A 38 -4.54 -53.70 -17.49
CA LEU A 38 -5.78 -54.27 -18.01
C LEU A 38 -6.56 -53.16 -18.73
N ASN A 39 -6.71 -53.36 -20.04
CA ASN A 39 -7.57 -52.62 -20.96
C ASN A 39 -8.94 -53.29 -21.00
N ASP A 40 -10.00 -52.50 -21.20
CA ASP A 40 -11.23 -52.78 -21.97
C ASP A 40 -12.39 -51.91 -21.46
N ASN A 41 -13.37 -51.45 -22.24
CA ASN A 41 -13.52 -51.19 -23.67
C ASN A 41 -14.86 -50.45 -23.85
N SER A 42 -14.87 -49.42 -24.68
CA SER A 42 -15.94 -49.07 -25.64
C SER A 42 -17.28 -48.39 -25.23
N LYS A 43 -17.68 -47.50 -26.17
CA LYS A 43 -19.02 -46.95 -26.56
C LYS A 43 -19.47 -45.67 -25.81
N GLY A 44 -19.90 -44.57 -26.44
CA GLY A 44 -20.18 -44.24 -27.84
C GLY A 44 -21.27 -43.14 -27.90
N HIS A 45 -21.17 -42.22 -28.88
CA HIS A 45 -22.15 -41.18 -29.31
C HIS A 45 -22.19 -39.89 -28.47
N SER A 46 -22.31 -38.67 -29.01
CA SER A 46 -22.33 -38.13 -30.39
C SER A 46 -22.08 -36.62 -30.30
N ARG A 47 -21.23 -36.08 -31.19
CA ARG A 47 -20.96 -34.65 -31.36
C ARG A 47 -22.12 -33.98 -32.10
N HIS A 48 -22.61 -32.84 -31.58
CA HIS A 48 -23.24 -31.81 -32.40
C HIS A 48 -22.29 -30.62 -32.50
N GLN A 49 -21.92 -30.29 -33.75
CA GLN A 49 -21.20 -29.11 -34.16
C GLN A 49 -22.13 -27.89 -34.08
N HIS A 50 -21.63 -26.80 -33.50
CA HIS A 50 -22.00 -25.44 -33.89
C HIS A 50 -20.69 -24.66 -34.02
N GLU A 51 -20.17 -24.63 -35.25
CA GLU A 51 -19.28 -23.57 -35.72
C GLU A 51 -20.18 -22.37 -36.04
N GLU A 52 -20.12 -21.32 -35.22
CA GLU A 52 -20.48 -19.98 -35.66
C GLU A 52 -19.25 -19.08 -35.61
N THR A 53 -18.88 -18.65 -36.82
CA THR A 53 -17.89 -17.66 -37.21
C THR A 53 -17.96 -16.36 -36.38
N PHE A 54 -16.90 -16.10 -35.61
CA PHE A 54 -16.64 -14.81 -34.96
C PHE A 54 -15.97 -13.84 -35.95
N ASP A 55 -16.76 -13.27 -36.86
CA ASP A 55 -16.36 -12.12 -37.67
C ASP A 55 -17.55 -11.18 -37.79
N ASN A 56 -17.88 -10.44 -36.72
CA ASN A 56 -18.78 -9.26 -36.76
C ASN A 56 -18.85 -8.45 -35.45
N LEU A 57 -17.77 -8.35 -34.65
CA LEU A 57 -17.76 -7.52 -33.43
C LEU A 57 -17.07 -6.15 -33.56
N ASN A 58 -16.71 -5.71 -34.77
CA ASN A 58 -15.95 -4.47 -35.00
C ASN A 58 -16.79 -3.23 -35.38
N TYR A 59 -18.12 -3.25 -35.23
CA TYR A 59 -18.97 -2.11 -35.64
C TYR A 59 -19.93 -1.54 -34.56
N LEU A 60 -19.78 -1.89 -33.29
CA LEU A 60 -20.72 -1.46 -32.22
C LEU A 60 -20.10 -0.71 -31.02
N THR A 61 -18.85 -0.23 -31.08
CA THR A 61 -18.18 0.41 -29.92
C THR A 61 -17.95 1.93 -30.02
N THR A 62 -18.65 2.64 -30.92
CA THR A 62 -18.53 4.11 -31.08
C THR A 62 -19.75 4.90 -30.62
N SER A 63 -20.20 4.69 -29.38
CA SER A 63 -21.07 5.67 -28.68
C SER A 63 -20.86 5.64 -27.17
N HIS A 64 -19.65 5.95 -26.70
CA HIS A 64 -19.41 6.21 -25.29
C HIS A 64 -19.09 7.68 -25.07
N HIS A 65 -19.91 8.33 -24.25
CA HIS A 65 -19.79 9.71 -23.80
C HIS A 65 -18.35 10.02 -23.36
N LYS A 66 -17.59 10.74 -24.20
CA LYS A 66 -16.43 11.50 -23.75
C LYS A 66 -17.00 12.69 -22.97
N ALA A 67 -17.00 12.62 -21.64
CA ALA A 67 -17.26 13.81 -20.84
C ALA A 67 -16.16 14.81 -21.16
N GLU A 68 -16.50 15.88 -21.88
CA GLU A 68 -15.52 16.89 -22.23
C GLU A 68 -15.06 17.59 -20.94
N ALA A 69 -13.76 17.81 -20.69
CA ALA A 69 -13.40 18.84 -19.69
C ALA A 69 -13.64 20.28 -20.23
N LYS A 70 -14.29 20.36 -21.40
CA LYS A 70 -14.95 21.52 -22.00
C LYS A 70 -16.46 21.54 -21.80
N ASP A 71 -17.06 20.61 -21.06
CA ASP A 71 -18.51 20.61 -20.87
C ASP A 71 -18.91 21.88 -20.09
N GLU A 72 -19.26 22.93 -20.86
CA GLU A 72 -19.73 24.24 -20.39
C GLU A 72 -21.06 24.11 -19.64
N SER A 73 -21.67 22.92 -19.62
CA SER A 73 -22.87 22.59 -18.86
C SER A 73 -22.64 22.36 -17.36
N ALA A 74 -21.38 22.31 -16.88
CA ALA A 74 -21.04 22.36 -15.45
C ALA A 74 -20.51 23.75 -15.05
N PRO A 75 -21.39 24.78 -14.90
CA PRO A 75 -21.00 26.16 -14.57
C PRO A 75 -20.21 26.27 -13.25
N SER A 76 -20.20 25.20 -12.46
CA SER A 76 -19.62 25.11 -11.12
C SER A 76 -18.12 24.74 -11.09
N LEU A 77 -17.59 24.03 -12.11
CA LEU A 77 -16.16 23.69 -12.21
C LEU A 77 -15.30 24.83 -12.80
N SER A 78 -15.94 25.73 -13.55
CA SER A 78 -15.31 26.83 -14.29
C SER A 78 -14.39 27.71 -13.41
N ARG A 79 -14.76 27.93 -12.15
CA ARG A 79 -14.03 28.79 -11.19
C ARG A 79 -12.70 28.20 -10.70
N ASN A 80 -12.57 26.87 -10.70
CA ASN A 80 -11.36 26.16 -10.24
C ASN A 80 -10.69 25.36 -11.37
N ARG A 81 -11.03 25.65 -12.63
CA ARG A 81 -10.50 24.96 -13.81
C ARG A 81 -8.97 25.01 -13.93
N ASN A 82 -8.36 26.05 -13.37
CA ASN A 82 -6.90 26.22 -13.36
C ASN A 82 -6.15 25.06 -12.69
N VAL A 83 -6.80 24.31 -11.79
CA VAL A 83 -6.24 23.09 -11.16
C VAL A 83 -5.97 21.99 -12.19
N PHE A 84 -6.78 21.89 -13.24
CA PHE A 84 -6.75 20.82 -14.24
C PHE A 84 -6.21 21.29 -15.61
N LYS A 85 -5.41 22.36 -15.64
CA LYS A 85 -4.92 22.99 -16.88
C LYS A 85 -4.07 22.08 -17.78
N GLU A 86 -3.52 20.99 -17.23
CA GLU A 86 -2.58 20.10 -17.91
C GLU A 86 -3.23 19.21 -18.98
N PHE A 87 -4.54 18.95 -18.88
CA PHE A 87 -5.24 18.10 -19.82
C PHE A 87 -6.62 18.67 -20.20
N PRO A 88 -7.01 18.58 -21.48
CA PRO A 88 -8.29 19.10 -21.96
C PRO A 88 -9.48 18.17 -21.68
N TYR A 89 -9.23 16.94 -21.25
CA TYR A 89 -10.23 15.89 -21.05
C TYR A 89 -9.86 15.00 -19.87
N PHE A 90 -10.85 14.66 -19.04
CA PHE A 90 -10.70 13.60 -18.05
C PHE A 90 -10.64 12.24 -18.73
N ASN A 91 -9.82 11.35 -18.20
CA ASN A 91 -9.79 9.96 -18.66
C ASN A 91 -11.04 9.19 -18.21
N TYR A 92 -11.24 7.98 -18.73
CA TYR A 92 -12.43 7.18 -18.42
C TYR A 92 -12.69 6.99 -16.92
N ILE A 93 -11.63 6.76 -16.13
CA ILE A 93 -11.75 6.50 -14.68
C ILE A 93 -12.14 7.78 -13.94
N GLN A 94 -11.53 8.90 -14.33
CA GLN A 94 -11.85 10.22 -13.80
C GLN A 94 -13.29 10.63 -14.14
N SER A 95 -13.72 10.44 -15.39
CA SER A 95 -15.09 10.73 -15.82
C SER A 95 -16.14 9.86 -15.13
N LYS A 96 -15.85 8.57 -14.92
CA LYS A 96 -16.76 7.65 -14.22
C LYS A 96 -16.93 8.01 -12.74
N ALA A 97 -15.87 8.50 -12.09
CA ALA A 97 -15.90 8.92 -10.70
C ALA A 97 -16.39 10.37 -10.50
N LEU A 98 -16.55 11.14 -11.59
CA LEU A 98 -16.82 12.57 -11.55
C LEU A 98 -18.13 12.87 -10.80
N ASP A 99 -19.20 12.17 -11.14
CA ASP A 99 -20.52 12.43 -10.58
C ASP A 99 -20.58 12.14 -9.08
N ASP A 100 -19.99 11.02 -8.68
CA ASP A 100 -19.88 10.63 -7.27
C ASP A 100 -19.05 11.64 -6.47
N LEU A 101 -17.95 12.15 -7.03
CA LEU A 101 -17.07 13.08 -6.33
C LEU A 101 -17.62 14.50 -6.27
N LEU A 102 -18.21 15.02 -7.35
CA LEU A 102 -18.65 16.41 -7.46
C LEU A 102 -20.10 16.65 -7.09
N TYR A 103 -20.99 15.68 -7.28
CA TYR A 103 -22.44 15.89 -7.09
C TYR A 103 -22.99 15.14 -5.88
N THR A 104 -22.20 14.29 -5.24
CA THR A 104 -22.59 13.62 -3.99
C THR A 104 -21.70 14.00 -2.82
N GLU A 105 -22.23 13.86 -1.61
CA GLU A 105 -21.48 14.00 -0.35
C GLU A 105 -21.09 12.64 0.25
N LYS A 106 -21.37 11.54 -0.46
CA LYS A 106 -21.08 10.20 0.07
C LYS A 106 -19.57 9.99 0.15
N ASN A 107 -19.19 9.19 1.15
CA ASN A 107 -17.84 8.64 1.21
C ASN A 107 -17.60 7.79 -0.04
N PHE A 108 -16.41 7.88 -0.62
CA PHE A 108 -16.12 7.31 -1.92
C PHE A 108 -14.89 6.41 -1.83
N VAL A 109 -15.00 5.21 -2.40
CA VAL A 109 -13.89 4.26 -2.47
C VAL A 109 -13.75 3.78 -3.90
N ILE A 110 -12.54 3.84 -4.44
CA ILE A 110 -12.25 3.34 -5.77
C ILE A 110 -11.03 2.42 -5.79
N CYS A 111 -11.23 1.25 -6.38
CA CYS A 111 -10.17 0.38 -6.83
C CYS A 111 -9.89 0.68 -8.30
N SER A 112 -8.72 1.23 -8.63
CA SER A 112 -8.32 1.42 -10.02
C SER A 112 -6.81 1.29 -10.23
N PRO A 113 -6.36 0.70 -11.36
CA PRO A 113 -4.96 0.33 -11.59
C PRO A 113 -3.94 1.47 -11.38
N THR A 114 -2.70 1.14 -11.05
CA THR A 114 -1.62 2.15 -10.97
C THR A 114 -1.41 2.82 -12.33
N GLY A 115 -1.22 4.14 -12.32
CA GLY A 115 -1.08 4.95 -13.55
C GLY A 115 -2.41 5.41 -14.17
N SER A 116 -3.57 5.07 -13.59
CA SER A 116 -4.88 5.52 -14.06
C SER A 116 -5.22 6.99 -13.78
N GLY A 117 -4.33 7.74 -13.14
CA GLY A 117 -4.59 9.14 -12.76
C GLY A 117 -5.45 9.31 -11.51
N LYS A 118 -5.35 8.39 -10.54
CA LYS A 118 -6.05 8.43 -9.24
C LYS A 118 -5.92 9.76 -8.49
N THR A 119 -4.78 10.45 -8.62
CA THR A 119 -4.55 11.76 -7.98
C THR A 119 -5.66 12.77 -8.31
N VAL A 120 -6.14 12.79 -9.55
CA VAL A 120 -7.17 13.75 -9.98
C VAL A 120 -8.47 13.56 -9.21
N LEU A 121 -8.75 12.35 -8.71
CA LEU A 121 -9.94 12.08 -7.90
C LEU A 121 -9.90 12.81 -6.55
N PHE A 122 -8.71 12.93 -5.96
CA PHE A 122 -8.49 13.73 -4.76
C PHE A 122 -8.67 15.22 -5.03
N GLU A 123 -8.12 15.70 -6.15
CA GLU A 123 -8.26 17.10 -6.57
C GLU A 123 -9.72 17.47 -6.82
N LEU A 124 -10.51 16.58 -7.44
CA LEU A 124 -11.95 16.73 -7.60
C LEU A 124 -12.69 16.82 -6.26
N ALA A 125 -12.33 15.97 -5.29
CA ALA A 125 -12.91 16.01 -3.95
C ALA A 125 -12.58 17.33 -3.21
N ILE A 126 -11.36 17.84 -3.36
CA ILE A 126 -10.94 19.15 -2.82
C ILE A 126 -11.77 20.26 -3.46
N VAL A 127 -11.82 20.29 -4.79
CA VAL A 127 -12.59 21.30 -5.53
C VAL A 127 -14.07 21.29 -5.11
N ARG A 128 -14.67 20.10 -4.94
CA ARG A 128 -16.03 19.96 -4.41
C ARG A 128 -16.18 20.63 -3.05
N LEU A 129 -15.26 20.41 -2.11
CA LEU A 129 -15.31 21.05 -0.80
C LEU A 129 -15.23 22.58 -0.92
N LEU A 130 -14.31 23.10 -1.73
CA LEU A 130 -14.14 24.54 -1.93
C LEU A 130 -15.35 25.22 -2.57
N MET A 131 -16.11 24.50 -3.39
CA MET A 131 -17.35 24.99 -4.00
C MET A 131 -18.48 25.14 -2.97
N GLN A 132 -18.42 24.39 -1.87
CA GLN A 132 -19.44 24.42 -0.82
C GLN A 132 -19.16 25.41 0.29
N VAL A 133 -17.88 25.74 0.51
CA VAL A 133 -17.44 26.60 1.61
C VAL A 133 -17.19 28.01 1.06
N PRO A 134 -17.89 29.04 1.58
CA PRO A 134 -17.67 30.40 1.14
C PRO A 134 -16.26 30.89 1.51
N LYS A 135 -15.73 31.85 0.75
CA LYS A 135 -14.47 32.52 1.10
C LYS A 135 -14.69 33.54 2.23
N PRO A 136 -13.70 33.77 3.10
CA PRO A 136 -12.41 33.07 3.19
C PRO A 136 -12.59 31.64 3.72
N TRP A 137 -11.74 30.71 3.28
CA TRP A 137 -11.76 29.30 3.73
C TRP A 137 -11.17 29.13 5.14
N SER A 138 -11.60 29.98 6.08
CA SER A 138 -11.26 29.88 7.48
C SER A 138 -11.92 28.64 8.10
N ASN A 139 -11.19 27.94 8.97
CA ASN A 139 -11.70 26.82 9.78
C ASN A 139 -12.07 25.55 8.99
N ILE A 140 -11.46 25.32 7.82
CA ILE A 140 -11.53 24.01 7.16
C ILE A 140 -10.14 23.38 7.08
N LYS A 141 -10.09 22.06 7.29
CA LYS A 141 -8.88 21.27 7.09
C LYS A 141 -9.17 20.11 6.14
N ILE A 142 -8.26 19.90 5.20
CA ILE A 142 -8.22 18.76 4.31
C ILE A 142 -7.00 17.94 4.70
N VAL A 143 -7.19 16.66 5.00
CA VAL A 143 -6.08 15.75 5.31
C VAL A 143 -5.90 14.80 4.14
N TYR A 144 -4.71 14.77 3.58
CA TYR A 144 -4.27 13.75 2.64
C TYR A 144 -3.25 12.83 3.30
N MET A 145 -3.58 11.55 3.29
CA MET A 145 -2.82 10.49 3.91
C MET A 145 -2.24 9.59 2.83
N ALA A 146 -0.91 9.57 2.74
CA ALA A 146 -0.19 8.65 1.87
C ALA A 146 0.58 7.62 2.70
N PRO A 147 0.80 6.42 2.16
CA PRO A 147 1.51 5.39 2.88
C PRO A 147 2.99 5.73 3.04
N ILE A 148 3.60 6.64 2.29
CA ILE A 148 5.05 6.89 2.41
C ILE A 148 5.39 8.36 2.32
N LYS A 149 6.47 8.75 3.02
CA LYS A 149 7.00 10.11 2.99
C LYS A 149 7.31 10.59 1.57
N ALA A 150 7.81 9.70 0.72
CA ALA A 150 8.19 10.08 -0.64
C ALA A 150 6.96 10.47 -1.50
N LEU A 151 5.81 9.80 -1.30
CA LEU A 151 4.54 10.22 -1.91
C LEU A 151 4.04 11.53 -1.29
N CYS A 152 4.21 11.72 0.02
CA CYS A 152 3.87 12.98 0.69
C CYS A 152 4.62 14.16 0.06
N ASN A 153 5.94 14.08 -0.04
CA ASN A 153 6.78 15.10 -0.69
C ASN A 153 6.30 15.38 -2.13
N GLN A 154 6.11 14.32 -2.92
CA GLN A 154 5.67 14.45 -4.31
C GLN A 154 4.28 15.11 -4.44
N ARG A 155 3.36 14.88 -3.49
CA ARG A 155 2.05 15.54 -3.49
C ARG A 155 2.13 16.96 -2.95
N ASN A 156 3.01 17.23 -2.00
CA ASN A 156 3.22 18.56 -1.43
C ASN A 156 3.73 19.55 -2.48
N GLU A 157 4.72 19.15 -3.28
CA GLU A 157 5.22 19.97 -4.39
C GLU A 157 4.12 20.26 -5.43
N ASP A 158 3.44 19.21 -5.90
CA ASP A 158 2.36 19.28 -6.90
C ASP A 158 1.19 20.17 -6.43
N TRP A 159 0.71 19.96 -5.20
CA TRP A 159 -0.44 20.70 -4.68
C TRP A 159 -0.11 22.10 -4.22
N LYS A 160 1.13 22.40 -3.84
CA LYS A 160 1.57 23.80 -3.65
C LYS A 160 1.50 24.58 -4.95
N GLU A 161 1.94 23.99 -6.06
CA GLU A 161 1.87 24.63 -7.38
C GLU A 161 0.42 24.79 -7.87
N LYS A 162 -0.42 23.77 -7.69
CA LYS A 162 -1.83 23.79 -8.15
C LYS A 162 -2.76 24.65 -7.29
N PHE A 163 -2.69 24.49 -5.96
CA PHE A 163 -3.66 25.10 -5.04
C PHE A 163 -3.14 26.38 -4.36
N GLY A 164 -1.82 26.61 -4.34
CA GLY A 164 -1.22 27.84 -3.82
C GLY A 164 -1.76 29.11 -4.50
N PRO A 165 -1.83 29.19 -5.84
CA PRO A 165 -2.40 30.33 -6.56
C PRO A 165 -3.89 30.61 -6.27
N ILE A 166 -4.60 29.60 -5.76
CA ILE A 166 -6.03 29.67 -5.41
C ILE A 166 -6.22 30.19 -3.98
N GLY A 167 -5.13 30.28 -3.20
CA GLY A 167 -5.10 30.77 -1.82
C GLY A 167 -5.13 29.67 -0.76
N LEU A 168 -4.83 28.41 -1.13
CA LEU A 168 -4.72 27.31 -0.17
C LEU A 168 -3.27 27.06 0.22
N ASN A 169 -3.04 27.00 1.52
CA ASN A 169 -1.75 26.65 2.09
C ASN A 169 -1.63 25.13 2.26
N CYS A 170 -0.61 24.54 1.65
CA CYS A 170 -0.27 23.13 1.75
C CYS A 170 0.96 22.95 2.65
N LYS A 171 0.88 22.06 3.64
CA LYS A 171 2.02 21.69 4.49
C LYS A 171 2.15 20.18 4.56
N GLU A 172 3.40 19.72 4.46
CA GLU A 172 3.76 18.34 4.69
C GLU A 172 4.14 18.14 6.15
N LEU A 173 3.52 17.13 6.77
CA LEU A 173 3.81 16.66 8.11
C LEU A 173 4.28 15.22 8.01
N THR A 174 5.59 14.99 8.09
CA THR A 174 6.18 13.66 8.14
C THR A 174 7.13 13.52 9.34
N GLY A 175 7.78 12.37 9.47
CA GLY A 175 8.71 12.11 10.57
C GLY A 175 9.87 13.10 10.67
N ASP A 176 10.20 13.82 9.59
CA ASP A 176 11.32 14.77 9.52
C ASP A 176 10.90 16.20 9.88
N THR A 177 9.59 16.43 10.08
CA THR A 177 9.00 17.73 10.46
C THR A 177 9.19 17.98 11.96
N GLU A 178 9.76 19.12 12.31
CA GLU A 178 10.10 19.51 13.69
C GLU A 178 8.84 19.90 14.48
N MET A 179 8.99 20.07 15.80
CA MET A 179 7.86 20.38 16.69
C MET A 179 7.35 21.83 16.52
N ASP A 180 8.17 22.76 16.02
CA ASP A 180 7.76 24.15 15.85
C ASP A 180 6.76 24.34 14.70
N ASP A 181 6.67 23.36 13.80
CA ASP A 181 5.70 23.32 12.70
C ASP A 181 4.24 23.18 13.18
N TYR A 182 3.96 22.89 14.46
CA TYR A 182 2.58 22.75 14.96
C TYR A 182 1.79 24.05 14.97
N PHE A 183 2.45 25.19 15.17
CA PHE A 183 1.79 26.51 15.10
C PHE A 183 1.36 26.82 13.66
N GLU A 184 2.17 26.44 12.68
CA GLU A 184 1.89 26.66 11.25
C GLU A 184 0.71 25.81 10.72
N ILE A 185 0.35 24.72 11.41
CA ILE A 185 -0.81 23.89 11.03
C ILE A 185 -2.11 24.68 11.16
N GLN A 186 -2.20 25.66 12.05
CA GLN A 186 -3.40 26.48 12.24
C GLN A 186 -3.75 27.29 10.98
N ASP A 187 -2.75 27.76 10.23
CA ASP A 187 -2.93 28.53 8.99
C ASP A 187 -2.89 27.66 7.72
N THR A 188 -2.67 26.37 7.87
CA THR A 188 -2.61 25.39 6.77
C THR A 188 -4.02 24.91 6.39
N HIS A 189 -4.32 24.80 5.10
CA HIS A 189 -5.62 24.28 4.63
C HIS A 189 -5.54 22.80 4.26
N ILE A 190 -4.45 22.40 3.58
CA ILE A 190 -4.21 21.02 3.15
C ILE A 190 -3.00 20.46 3.91
N ILE A 191 -3.25 19.41 4.69
CA ILE A 191 -2.25 18.70 5.48
C ILE A 191 -1.93 17.39 4.78
N ILE A 192 -0.67 17.21 4.41
CA ILE A 192 -0.16 16.01 3.72
C ILE A 192 0.68 15.22 4.72
N THR A 193 0.30 13.98 5.02
CA THR A 193 0.89 13.23 6.13
C THR A 193 0.93 11.73 5.89
N THR A 194 1.72 11.01 6.70
CA THR A 194 1.63 9.55 6.83
C THR A 194 0.67 9.17 7.98
N PRO A 195 0.17 7.91 8.02
CA PRO A 195 -0.65 7.43 9.13
C PRO A 195 0.02 7.61 10.49
N GLU A 196 1.32 7.32 10.61
CA GLU A 196 2.07 7.36 11.87
C GLU A 196 2.27 8.78 12.38
N LYS A 197 2.56 9.72 11.47
CA LYS A 197 2.73 11.13 11.86
C LYS A 197 1.40 11.73 12.27
N TRP A 198 0.31 11.41 11.55
CA TRP A 198 -1.04 11.88 11.92
C TRP A 198 -1.51 11.28 13.25
N ASP A 199 -1.25 9.99 13.48
CA ASP A 199 -1.55 9.33 14.75
C ASP A 199 -0.79 10.00 15.91
N THR A 200 0.52 10.18 15.77
CA THR A 200 1.34 10.87 16.78
C THR A 200 0.89 12.31 17.02
N MET A 201 0.48 13.01 15.96
CA MET A 201 0.02 14.39 16.01
C MET A 201 -1.30 14.50 16.79
N THR A 202 -2.28 13.69 16.42
CA THR A 202 -3.59 13.67 17.08
C THR A 202 -3.49 13.18 18.53
N ARG A 203 -2.54 12.30 18.87
CA ARG A 203 -2.23 11.91 20.27
C ARG A 203 -1.69 13.03 21.15
N LYS A 204 -0.99 14.01 20.57
CA LYS A 204 -0.37 15.13 21.32
C LYS A 204 -1.30 16.32 21.48
N TRP A 205 -2.30 16.45 20.62
CA TRP A 205 -3.19 17.61 20.59
C TRP A 205 -4.29 17.48 21.63
N ARG A 206 -4.10 18.16 22.78
CA ARG A 206 -4.90 17.96 24.01
C ARG A 206 -6.41 18.17 23.85
N ASP A 207 -6.85 19.02 22.91
CA ASP A 207 -8.26 19.44 22.82
C ASP A 207 -9.01 18.88 21.61
N ASN A 208 -8.43 17.99 20.80
CA ASN A 208 -9.03 17.44 19.56
C ASN A 208 -9.59 18.50 18.58
N SER A 209 -9.32 19.79 18.79
CA SER A 209 -9.91 20.89 18.03
C SER A 209 -9.55 20.80 16.54
N LEU A 210 -8.33 20.40 16.21
CA LEU A 210 -7.94 20.20 14.82
C LEU A 210 -8.76 19.09 14.13
N VAL A 211 -9.00 17.97 14.83
CA VAL A 211 -9.76 16.82 14.29
C VAL A 211 -11.18 17.25 13.93
N GLN A 212 -11.78 18.13 14.73
CA GLN A 212 -13.12 18.69 14.49
C GLN A 212 -13.18 19.63 13.29
N LEU A 213 -12.07 20.27 12.91
CA LEU A 213 -11.98 21.14 11.73
C LEU A 213 -11.79 20.36 10.42
N VAL A 214 -11.51 19.05 10.48
CA VAL A 214 -11.30 18.24 9.28
C VAL A 214 -12.64 17.99 8.59
N ARG A 215 -12.73 18.40 7.33
CA ARG A 215 -13.95 18.26 6.52
C ARG A 215 -13.80 17.24 5.40
N LEU A 216 -12.57 16.94 5.01
CA LEU A 216 -12.25 15.99 3.96
C LEU A 216 -11.00 15.19 4.33
N PHE A 217 -11.10 13.87 4.27
CA PHE A 217 -10.02 12.94 4.57
C PHE A 217 -9.76 12.04 3.35
N LEU A 218 -8.59 12.22 2.76
CA LEU A 218 -8.17 11.58 1.51
C LEU A 218 -7.16 10.48 1.86
N ILE A 219 -7.47 9.24 1.50
CA ILE A 219 -6.64 8.07 1.81
C ILE A 219 -6.08 7.51 0.52
N ASP A 220 -4.77 7.66 0.32
CA ASP A 220 -4.05 7.04 -0.79
C ASP A 220 -3.55 5.65 -0.41
N GLU A 221 -3.61 4.74 -1.38
CA GLU A 221 -3.26 3.33 -1.23
C GLU A 221 -3.88 2.67 0.01
N VAL A 222 -5.21 2.79 0.16
CA VAL A 222 -5.96 2.23 1.31
C VAL A 222 -5.74 0.72 1.53
N HIS A 223 -5.25 -0.01 0.52
CA HIS A 223 -4.85 -1.42 0.67
C HIS A 223 -3.75 -1.64 1.72
N VAL A 224 -3.00 -0.59 2.08
CA VAL A 224 -2.00 -0.62 3.16
C VAL A 224 -2.61 -0.98 4.52
N VAL A 225 -3.94 -0.94 4.68
CA VAL A 225 -4.63 -1.47 5.88
C VAL A 225 -4.28 -2.94 6.19
N LYS A 226 -3.91 -3.74 5.18
CA LYS A 226 -3.44 -5.13 5.37
C LYS A 226 -2.00 -5.26 5.87
N ASP A 227 -1.21 -4.20 5.75
CA ASP A 227 0.19 -4.21 6.17
C ASP A 227 0.28 -4.51 7.68
N GLU A 228 1.18 -5.44 8.05
CA GLU A 228 1.25 -5.92 9.43
C GLU A 228 1.70 -4.83 10.41
N CYS A 229 2.63 -3.97 10.00
CA CYS A 229 3.22 -2.96 10.87
C CYS A 229 2.42 -1.66 10.86
N ARG A 230 1.94 -1.26 9.67
CA ARG A 230 1.43 0.10 9.41
C ARG A 230 -0.07 0.15 9.24
N GLY A 231 -0.68 -0.97 8.83
CA GLY A 231 -2.11 -1.07 8.56
C GLY A 231 -2.97 -0.79 9.78
N ALA A 232 -2.56 -1.30 10.95
CA ALA A 232 -3.24 -1.04 12.22
C ALA A 232 -3.33 0.46 12.55
N THR A 233 -2.28 1.22 12.26
CA THR A 233 -2.24 2.67 12.51
C THR A 233 -3.19 3.42 11.58
N LEU A 234 -3.23 3.09 10.29
CA LEU A 234 -4.19 3.66 9.34
C LEU A 234 -5.63 3.39 9.79
N GLU A 235 -5.90 2.14 10.19
CA GLU A 235 -7.22 1.72 10.63
C GLU A 235 -7.71 2.51 11.86
N VAL A 236 -6.83 2.66 12.85
CA VAL A 236 -7.11 3.36 14.10
C VAL A 236 -7.33 4.85 13.88
N VAL A 237 -6.50 5.49 13.04
CA VAL A 237 -6.68 6.90 12.69
C VAL A 237 -8.06 7.14 12.07
N VAL A 238 -8.44 6.34 11.07
CA VAL A 238 -9.73 6.50 10.40
C VAL A 238 -10.88 6.26 11.38
N SER A 239 -10.76 5.25 12.23
CA SER A 239 -11.74 4.93 13.28
C SER A 239 -11.88 6.09 14.28
N ARG A 240 -10.77 6.69 14.73
CA ARG A 240 -10.74 7.87 15.59
C ARG A 240 -11.43 9.07 14.96
N MET A 241 -11.17 9.34 13.68
CA MET A 241 -11.82 10.43 12.94
C MET A 241 -13.35 10.24 12.89
N LYS A 242 -13.81 9.00 12.66
CA LYS A 242 -15.24 8.66 12.69
C LYS A 242 -15.85 8.85 14.07
N THR A 243 -15.23 8.32 15.12
CA THR A 243 -15.72 8.46 16.50
C THR A 243 -15.77 9.92 16.95
N ALA A 244 -14.73 10.70 16.65
CA ALA A 244 -14.70 12.13 16.98
C ALA A 244 -15.82 12.90 16.27
N GLN A 245 -16.08 12.62 14.99
CA GLN A 245 -17.16 13.25 14.25
C GLN A 245 -18.54 12.89 14.81
N LEU A 246 -18.75 11.64 15.22
CA LEU A 246 -19.99 11.20 15.86
C LEU A 246 -20.21 11.91 17.20
N ALA A 247 -19.15 12.07 18.01
CA ALA A 247 -19.22 12.81 19.27
C ALA A 247 -19.62 14.27 19.05
N VAL A 248 -19.02 14.96 18.08
CA VAL A 248 -19.38 16.35 17.71
C VAL A 248 -20.84 16.43 17.24
N SER A 249 -21.26 15.49 16.39
CA SER A 249 -22.63 15.45 15.87
C SER A 249 -23.68 15.23 16.97
N ARG A 250 -23.35 14.51 18.04
CA ARG A 250 -24.22 14.32 19.22
C ARG A 250 -24.31 15.57 20.10
N MET A 251 -23.27 16.41 20.15
CA MET A 251 -23.23 17.62 20.97
C MET A 251 -23.88 18.83 20.28
N CYS A 252 -23.75 18.94 18.97
CA CYS A 252 -24.27 20.05 18.18
C CYS A 252 -25.68 19.72 17.64
N ASN A 253 -26.74 20.14 18.34
CA ASN A 253 -28.15 20.04 17.88
C ASN A 253 -28.49 20.87 16.62
N HIS A 254 -27.50 21.48 15.96
CA HIS A 254 -27.69 22.19 14.70
C HIS A 254 -27.48 21.25 13.52
N PHE A 255 -28.60 20.92 12.86
CA PHE A 255 -28.75 20.06 11.68
C PHE A 255 -27.90 20.43 10.43
N ASN A 256 -26.98 21.38 10.52
CA ASN A 256 -26.24 21.94 9.37
C ASN A 256 -24.71 21.83 9.45
N ASP A 257 -24.13 21.20 10.49
CA ASP A 257 -22.69 20.95 10.50
C ASP A 257 -22.36 19.72 9.65
N LYS A 258 -22.08 20.00 8.38
CA LYS A 258 -21.78 19.01 7.33
C LYS A 258 -20.64 18.08 7.77
N ALA A 259 -20.91 16.78 7.65
CA ALA A 259 -20.07 15.68 8.11
C ALA A 259 -18.70 15.59 7.39
N LEU A 260 -17.73 14.99 8.08
CA LEU A 260 -16.45 14.55 7.52
C LEU A 260 -16.67 13.60 6.34
N ARG A 261 -16.09 13.91 5.18
CA ARG A 261 -16.11 13.06 4.00
C ARG A 261 -14.80 12.30 3.83
N PHE A 262 -14.89 10.99 3.58
CA PHE A 262 -13.76 10.13 3.23
C PHE A 262 -13.72 9.85 1.73
N VAL A 263 -12.53 9.98 1.14
CA VAL A 263 -12.24 9.54 -0.23
C VAL A 263 -11.02 8.63 -0.20
N ALA A 264 -11.20 7.35 -0.48
CA ALA A 264 -10.15 6.35 -0.44
C ALA A 264 -9.89 5.78 -1.84
N VAL A 265 -8.62 5.72 -2.23
CA VAL A 265 -8.21 5.17 -3.53
C VAL A 265 -7.14 4.12 -3.34
N SER A 266 -7.08 3.12 -4.22
CA SER A 266 -5.99 2.14 -4.25
C SER A 266 -5.98 1.38 -5.58
N ALA A 267 -4.84 0.78 -5.90
CA ALA A 267 -4.70 -0.11 -7.05
C ALA A 267 -5.32 -1.49 -6.87
N THR A 268 -5.32 -2.04 -5.66
CA THR A 268 -5.62 -3.46 -5.42
C THR A 268 -6.55 -3.59 -4.22
N ILE A 269 -7.86 -3.50 -4.45
CA ILE A 269 -8.90 -3.74 -3.46
C ILE A 269 -9.92 -4.76 -4.01
N PRO A 270 -9.72 -6.07 -3.83
CA PRO A 270 -10.65 -7.07 -4.37
C PRO A 270 -12.04 -6.95 -3.75
N ASN A 271 -12.09 -6.64 -2.45
CA ASN A 271 -13.27 -6.42 -1.62
C ASN A 271 -13.51 -4.92 -1.33
N VAL A 272 -13.71 -4.13 -2.39
CA VAL A 272 -13.90 -2.67 -2.28
C VAL A 272 -15.15 -2.29 -1.49
N GLU A 273 -16.15 -3.17 -1.52
CA GLU A 273 -17.40 -3.03 -0.78
C GLU A 273 -17.17 -3.06 0.73
N ASP A 274 -16.22 -3.87 1.22
CA ASP A 274 -15.90 -3.93 2.65
C ASP A 274 -15.22 -2.65 3.14
N ILE A 275 -14.37 -2.04 2.31
CA ILE A 275 -13.73 -0.76 2.60
C ILE A 275 -14.78 0.37 2.57
N ALA A 276 -15.74 0.31 1.64
CA ALA A 276 -16.84 1.28 1.59
C ALA A 276 -17.81 1.14 2.76
N GLU A 277 -18.07 -0.08 3.23
CA GLU A 277 -18.82 -0.37 4.46
C GLU A 277 -18.04 0.15 5.68
N TRP A 278 -16.73 -0.04 5.71
CA TRP A 278 -15.86 0.49 6.77
C TRP A 278 -15.88 2.00 6.85
N LEU A 279 -15.86 2.69 5.71
CA LEU A 279 -15.91 4.15 5.66
C LEU A 279 -17.35 4.69 5.74
N SER A 280 -18.34 3.89 6.13
CA SER A 280 -19.73 4.38 6.28
C SER A 280 -19.89 5.41 7.41
N ASP A 281 -20.86 6.31 7.23
CA ASP A 281 -21.23 7.39 8.16
C ASP A 281 -22.58 7.11 8.88
N GLY A 282 -23.06 5.87 8.86
CA GLY A 282 -24.34 5.46 9.45
C GLY A 282 -25.57 5.75 8.59
N LYS A 283 -25.45 6.48 7.48
CA LYS A 283 -26.54 6.72 6.50
C LYS A 283 -26.55 5.69 5.34
N GLY A 284 -25.61 4.76 5.37
CA GLY A 284 -25.41 3.71 4.38
C GLY A 284 -23.91 3.51 4.08
N PRO A 285 -23.55 2.47 3.31
CA PRO A 285 -22.18 2.30 2.85
C PRO A 285 -21.78 3.45 1.91
N GLY A 286 -20.48 3.75 1.88
CA GLY A 286 -19.92 4.64 0.87
C GLY A 286 -20.14 4.11 -0.55
N THR A 287 -20.00 4.97 -1.55
CA THR A 287 -20.00 4.54 -2.94
C THR A 287 -18.72 3.76 -3.23
N ALA A 288 -18.85 2.51 -3.66
CA ALA A 288 -17.74 1.64 -4.03
C ALA A 288 -17.67 1.53 -5.56
N THR A 289 -16.52 1.85 -6.15
CA THR A 289 -16.26 1.69 -7.58
C THR A 289 -15.09 0.75 -7.79
N LYS A 290 -15.33 -0.35 -8.52
CA LYS A 290 -14.27 -1.26 -8.97
C LYS A 290 -14.01 -1.06 -10.45
N ILE A 291 -12.76 -0.76 -10.79
CA ILE A 291 -12.27 -0.69 -12.17
C ILE A 291 -11.30 -1.85 -12.38
N ASP A 292 -11.53 -2.58 -13.47
CA ASP A 292 -10.72 -3.73 -13.86
C ASP A 292 -9.33 -3.32 -14.39
N GLU A 293 -8.34 -4.23 -14.30
CA GLU A 293 -6.97 -4.02 -14.80
C GLU A 293 -6.92 -3.76 -16.32
N SER A 294 -7.94 -4.18 -17.07
CA SER A 294 -8.11 -3.89 -18.50
C SER A 294 -8.16 -2.40 -18.84
N PHE A 295 -8.55 -1.55 -17.88
CA PHE A 295 -8.58 -0.09 -18.04
C PHE A 295 -7.24 0.59 -17.70
N ARG A 296 -6.20 -0.18 -17.39
CA ARG A 296 -4.84 0.36 -17.23
C ARG A 296 -4.37 0.94 -18.57
N PRO A 297 -3.85 2.18 -18.61
CA PRO A 297 -3.41 2.80 -19.87
C PRO A 297 -2.35 2.00 -20.62
N VAL A 298 -1.46 1.32 -19.89
CA VAL A 298 -0.43 0.43 -20.43
C VAL A 298 -0.66 -0.97 -19.85
N LYS A 299 -1.03 -1.94 -20.69
CA LYS A 299 -1.35 -3.30 -20.24
C LYS A 299 -0.09 -4.02 -19.75
N LEU A 300 -0.16 -4.62 -18.56
CA LEU A 300 0.96 -5.38 -18.02
C LEU A 300 0.90 -6.86 -18.37
N ARG A 301 1.98 -7.36 -18.97
CA ARG A 301 2.33 -8.78 -18.97
C ARG A 301 3.06 -9.10 -17.68
N LYS A 302 2.46 -9.92 -16.82
CA LYS A 302 3.03 -10.34 -15.54
C LYS A 302 3.67 -11.72 -15.68
N VAL A 303 4.94 -11.86 -15.34
CA VAL A 303 5.71 -13.12 -15.46
C VAL A 303 6.40 -13.43 -14.14
N VAL A 304 6.18 -14.63 -13.60
CA VAL A 304 6.87 -15.11 -12.39
C VAL A 304 7.79 -16.27 -12.76
N LEU A 305 9.09 -16.10 -12.57
CA LEU A 305 10.13 -17.07 -12.86
C LEU A 305 10.65 -17.67 -11.55
N GLY A 306 10.50 -18.98 -11.40
CA GLY A 306 11.03 -19.75 -10.29
C GLY A 306 12.43 -20.30 -10.60
N PHE A 307 13.40 -20.02 -9.73
CA PHE A 307 14.77 -20.51 -9.84
C PHE A 307 15.07 -21.54 -8.75
N PRO A 308 15.84 -22.60 -9.05
CA PRO A 308 16.21 -23.61 -8.06
C PRO A 308 17.08 -22.98 -6.97
N CYS A 309 16.72 -23.23 -5.72
CA CYS A 309 17.50 -22.85 -4.54
C CYS A 309 17.68 -24.10 -3.68
N SER A 310 18.94 -24.51 -3.47
CA SER A 310 19.24 -25.62 -2.56
C SER A 310 18.92 -25.21 -1.12
N SER A 311 18.51 -26.17 -0.28
CA SER A 311 18.27 -25.94 1.15
C SER A 311 19.54 -25.52 1.91
N THR A 312 20.72 -25.79 1.37
CA THR A 312 22.03 -25.40 1.92
C THR A 312 22.55 -24.07 1.38
N GLN A 313 21.88 -23.47 0.39
CA GLN A 313 22.30 -22.22 -0.22
C GLN A 313 21.81 -21.03 0.62
N THR A 314 22.71 -20.09 0.90
CA THR A 314 22.34 -18.86 1.60
C THR A 314 21.58 -17.91 0.66
N GLU A 315 20.75 -17.04 1.24
CA GLU A 315 20.03 -15.98 0.50
C GLU A 315 20.94 -15.17 -0.41
N PHE A 316 22.12 -14.82 0.11
CA PHE A 316 23.13 -14.09 -0.65
C PHE A 316 23.62 -14.85 -1.88
N LYS A 317 23.89 -16.16 -1.75
CA LYS A 317 24.32 -16.99 -2.88
C LYS A 317 23.21 -17.17 -3.91
N PHE A 318 21.96 -17.28 -3.46
CA PHE A 318 20.81 -17.33 -4.37
C PHE A 318 20.70 -16.02 -5.16
N ASP A 319 20.70 -14.87 -4.49
CA ASP A 319 20.64 -13.56 -5.12
C ASP A 319 21.76 -13.34 -6.15
N LEU A 320 23.00 -13.73 -5.81
CA LEU A 320 24.15 -13.60 -6.69
C LEU A 320 24.00 -14.46 -7.96
N SER A 321 23.41 -15.66 -7.84
CA SER A 321 23.18 -16.54 -8.99
C SER A 321 22.22 -15.94 -10.02
N LEU A 322 21.30 -15.07 -9.57
CA LEU A 322 20.34 -14.39 -10.45
C LEU A 322 21.01 -13.32 -11.33
N ASN A 323 22.17 -12.77 -10.94
CA ASN A 323 22.89 -11.79 -11.76
C ASN A 323 23.22 -12.34 -13.14
N TYR A 324 23.66 -13.59 -13.21
CA TYR A 324 24.02 -14.26 -14.47
C TYR A 324 22.81 -14.64 -15.33
N LYS A 325 21.58 -14.42 -14.83
CA LYS A 325 20.34 -14.63 -15.60
C LYS A 325 19.79 -13.34 -16.18
N MET A 326 20.32 -12.18 -15.74
CA MET A 326 19.83 -10.84 -16.14
C MET A 326 19.87 -10.62 -17.65
N ALA A 327 20.98 -10.95 -18.31
CA ALA A 327 21.14 -10.71 -19.75
C ALA A 327 20.04 -11.40 -20.56
N ASN A 328 19.77 -12.68 -20.26
CA ASN A 328 18.72 -13.45 -20.93
C ASN A 328 17.32 -12.88 -20.66
N ILE A 329 17.01 -12.51 -19.41
CA ILE A 329 15.71 -11.93 -19.04
C ILE A 329 15.48 -10.60 -19.77
N ILE A 330 16.48 -9.71 -19.76
CA ILE A 330 16.37 -8.42 -20.43
C ILE A 330 16.23 -8.63 -21.94
N GLN A 331 17.02 -9.50 -22.55
CA GLN A 331 16.91 -9.80 -23.99
C GLN A 331 15.54 -10.37 -24.37
N THR A 332 14.96 -11.21 -23.51
CA THR A 332 13.67 -11.88 -23.76
C THR A 332 12.48 -10.93 -23.62
N TYR A 333 12.49 -10.03 -22.63
CA TYR A 333 11.31 -9.28 -22.22
C TYR A 333 11.38 -7.76 -22.41
N SER A 334 12.54 -7.19 -22.75
CA SER A 334 12.69 -5.73 -22.89
C SER A 334 12.20 -5.18 -24.22
N GLU A 335 12.12 -6.00 -25.27
CA GLU A 335 11.80 -5.53 -26.63
C GLU A 335 12.71 -4.37 -27.10
N GLN A 336 13.97 -4.34 -26.65
CA GLN A 336 14.93 -3.24 -26.90
C GLN A 336 14.48 -1.87 -26.33
N LYS A 337 13.60 -1.88 -25.33
CA LYS A 337 13.13 -0.70 -24.60
C LYS A 337 13.73 -0.63 -23.19
N PRO A 338 13.63 0.53 -22.50
CA PRO A 338 14.23 0.70 -21.18
C PRO A 338 13.74 -0.32 -20.14
N ALA A 339 14.69 -0.86 -19.38
CA ALA A 339 14.47 -1.84 -18.33
C ALA A 339 14.93 -1.30 -16.96
N LEU A 340 14.07 -1.45 -15.96
CA LEU A 340 14.33 -1.10 -14.56
C LEU A 340 14.41 -2.36 -13.71
N VAL A 341 15.55 -2.60 -13.06
CA VAL A 341 15.79 -3.81 -12.28
C VAL A 341 15.93 -3.49 -10.81
N PHE A 342 14.98 -3.96 -9.98
CA PHE A 342 15.03 -3.83 -8.54
C PHE A 342 15.88 -4.92 -7.89
N CYS A 343 16.80 -4.53 -7.00
CA CYS A 343 17.66 -5.41 -6.23
C CYS A 343 17.56 -5.07 -4.73
N ALA A 344 17.86 -6.06 -3.86
CA ALA A 344 17.68 -5.90 -2.42
C ALA A 344 18.70 -5.00 -1.71
N THR A 345 19.92 -4.85 -2.25
CA THR A 345 20.99 -4.12 -1.55
C THR A 345 21.76 -3.19 -2.47
N ARG A 346 22.37 -2.14 -1.90
CA ARG A 346 23.21 -1.17 -2.63
C ARG A 346 24.38 -1.86 -3.34
N LYS A 347 25.04 -2.81 -2.67
CA LYS A 347 26.11 -3.62 -3.27
C LYS A 347 25.57 -4.56 -4.35
N GLY A 348 24.40 -5.17 -4.14
CA GLY A 348 23.75 -6.05 -5.11
C GLY A 348 23.43 -5.34 -6.43
N VAL A 349 22.94 -4.10 -6.34
CA VAL A 349 22.72 -3.22 -7.49
C VAL A 349 24.00 -3.02 -8.31
N GLN A 350 25.10 -2.63 -7.66
CA GLN A 350 26.39 -2.40 -8.34
C GLN A 350 26.97 -3.69 -8.96
N GLN A 351 26.87 -4.81 -8.24
CA GLN A 351 27.34 -6.11 -8.71
C GLN A 351 26.53 -6.62 -9.91
N ALA A 352 25.20 -6.51 -9.87
CA ALA A 352 24.34 -6.92 -10.96
C ALA A 352 24.58 -6.08 -12.23
N ALA A 353 24.73 -4.77 -12.08
CA ALA A 353 25.08 -3.87 -13.17
C ALA A 353 26.43 -4.22 -13.80
N SER A 354 27.44 -4.52 -12.97
CA SER A 354 28.79 -4.90 -13.43
C SER A 354 28.80 -6.24 -14.17
N VAL A 355 27.98 -7.20 -13.75
CA VAL A 355 27.83 -8.49 -14.45
C VAL A 355 27.15 -8.27 -15.80
N LEU A 356 26.04 -7.52 -15.83
CA LEU A 356 25.32 -7.25 -17.08
C LEU A 356 26.18 -6.52 -18.10
N ALA A 357 26.97 -5.52 -17.69
CA ALA A 357 27.83 -4.75 -18.59
C ALA A 357 28.90 -5.59 -19.31
N LYS A 358 29.30 -6.73 -18.73
CA LYS A 358 30.23 -7.67 -19.38
C LYS A 358 29.54 -8.56 -20.43
N ASP A 359 28.30 -8.94 -20.16
CA ASP A 359 27.58 -9.93 -20.96
C ASP A 359 26.71 -9.28 -22.05
N ALA A 360 26.21 -8.07 -21.83
CA ALA A 360 25.24 -7.41 -22.71
C ALA A 360 25.92 -6.48 -23.71
N LYS A 361 25.51 -6.59 -24.98
CA LYS A 361 25.84 -5.65 -26.06
C LYS A 361 24.56 -4.97 -26.53
N PHE A 362 24.27 -3.79 -25.98
CA PHE A 362 23.15 -2.99 -26.43
C PHE A 362 23.48 -2.31 -27.76
N ILE A 363 22.51 -2.29 -28.67
CA ILE A 363 22.65 -1.57 -29.94
C ILE A 363 22.50 -0.08 -29.64
N MET A 364 23.59 0.68 -29.72
CA MET A 364 23.59 2.13 -29.50
C MET A 364 24.12 2.85 -30.74
N THR A 365 23.34 3.81 -31.24
CA THR A 365 23.77 4.67 -32.34
C THR A 365 24.92 5.58 -31.91
N PRO A 366 25.76 6.09 -32.83
CA PRO A 366 26.82 7.03 -32.50
C PRO A 366 26.33 8.25 -31.71
N ASP A 367 25.18 8.81 -32.10
CA ASP A 367 24.56 9.96 -31.42
C ASP A 367 24.13 9.61 -29.99
N HIS A 368 23.59 8.41 -29.79
CA HIS A 368 23.21 7.90 -28.49
C HIS A 368 24.43 7.75 -27.58
N LYS A 369 25.54 7.22 -28.10
CA LYS A 369 26.81 7.16 -27.36
C LYS A 369 27.33 8.54 -26.99
N GLN A 370 27.24 9.53 -27.88
CA GLN A 370 27.64 10.90 -27.57
C GLN A 370 26.79 11.54 -26.47
N ARG A 371 25.45 11.38 -26.52
CA ARG A 371 24.56 11.87 -25.46
C ARG A 371 24.89 11.23 -24.12
N LEU A 372 25.08 9.92 -24.12
CA LEU A 372 25.43 9.19 -22.91
C LEU A 372 26.80 9.63 -22.37
N GLN A 373 27.78 9.88 -23.23
CA GLN A 373 29.09 10.39 -22.84
C GLN A 373 29.02 11.79 -22.18
N LYS A 374 28.07 12.64 -22.57
CA LYS A 374 27.82 13.93 -21.88
C LYS A 374 27.39 13.71 -20.43
N TYR A 375 26.47 12.78 -20.18
CA TYR A 375 26.09 12.41 -18.81
C TYR A 375 27.28 11.82 -18.06
N THR A 376 28.00 10.89 -18.68
CA THR A 376 29.17 10.22 -18.10
C THR A 376 30.24 11.20 -17.61
N ASN A 377 30.46 12.31 -18.32
CA ASN A 377 31.42 13.35 -17.93
C ASN A 377 31.00 14.13 -16.67
N SER A 378 29.70 14.19 -16.37
CA SER A 378 29.15 14.86 -15.18
C SER A 378 29.11 13.97 -13.93
N ILE A 379 29.28 12.65 -14.10
CA ILE A 379 29.23 11.67 -13.01
C ILE A 379 30.56 11.65 -12.25
N LYS A 380 30.46 11.74 -10.91
CA LYS A 380 31.61 11.69 -10.00
C LYS A 380 32.05 10.25 -9.71
N ASP A 381 31.12 9.32 -9.52
CA ASP A 381 31.43 7.92 -9.24
C ASP A 381 32.09 7.24 -10.47
N SER A 382 33.37 6.86 -10.31
CA SER A 382 34.14 6.24 -11.37
C SER A 382 33.52 4.94 -11.88
N LYS A 383 32.95 4.12 -10.98
CA LYS A 383 32.36 2.82 -11.36
C LYS A 383 31.09 3.03 -12.17
N LEU A 384 30.26 4.00 -11.78
CA LEU A 384 29.05 4.33 -12.54
C LEU A 384 29.41 4.87 -13.92
N ARG A 385 30.42 5.73 -14.01
CA ARG A 385 30.92 6.24 -15.29
C ARG A 385 31.33 5.11 -16.23
N ASP A 386 32.09 4.12 -15.73
CA ASP A 386 32.56 3.00 -16.54
C ASP A 386 31.39 2.14 -17.06
N LEU A 387 30.34 1.96 -16.26
CA LEU A 387 29.16 1.18 -16.65
C LEU A 387 28.23 1.92 -17.62
N LEU A 388 28.06 3.23 -17.43
CA LEU A 388 27.17 4.04 -18.26
C LEU A 388 27.55 3.93 -19.73
N ILE A 389 28.86 3.90 -20.06
CA ILE A 389 29.36 3.78 -21.43
C ILE A 389 28.78 2.56 -22.16
N TYR A 390 28.43 1.51 -21.42
CA TYR A 390 27.80 0.29 -21.94
C TYR A 390 26.26 0.34 -21.91
N GLY A 391 25.65 1.47 -21.57
CA GLY A 391 24.20 1.63 -21.44
C GLY A 391 23.62 1.02 -20.16
N VAL A 392 24.44 0.76 -19.15
CA VAL A 392 24.02 0.20 -17.86
C VAL A 392 24.29 1.21 -16.74
N GLY A 393 23.25 1.58 -16.00
CA GLY A 393 23.34 2.46 -14.84
C GLY A 393 22.96 1.77 -13.55
N TYR A 394 23.28 2.41 -12.42
CA TYR A 394 22.70 2.06 -11.13
C TYR A 394 22.22 3.27 -10.32
N HIS A 395 21.24 3.03 -9.44
CA HIS A 395 20.69 4.01 -8.51
C HIS A 395 20.54 3.44 -7.10
N HIS A 396 21.02 4.14 -6.09
CA HIS A 396 20.71 3.86 -4.70
C HIS A 396 20.89 5.10 -3.81
N ALA A 397 20.27 5.10 -2.63
CA ALA A 397 20.31 6.24 -1.69
C ALA A 397 21.73 6.69 -1.25
N GLY A 398 22.73 5.80 -1.34
CA GLY A 398 24.13 6.14 -1.01
C GLY A 398 24.92 6.86 -2.11
N MET A 399 24.32 7.18 -3.26
CA MET A 399 24.98 7.93 -4.34
C MET A 399 24.92 9.43 -4.07
N ASP A 400 25.90 10.17 -4.63
CA ASP A 400 25.87 11.63 -4.65
C ASP A 400 24.57 12.13 -5.30
N VAL A 401 24.00 13.21 -4.77
CA VAL A 401 22.74 13.80 -5.26
C VAL A 401 22.86 14.20 -6.72
N SER A 402 24.02 14.74 -7.15
CA SER A 402 24.25 15.11 -8.56
C SER A 402 24.22 13.89 -9.47
N ASP A 403 24.87 12.80 -9.06
CA ASP A 403 24.96 11.57 -9.84
C ASP A 403 23.59 10.88 -9.96
N ARG A 404 22.79 10.92 -8.88
CA ARG A 404 21.40 10.44 -8.90
C ARG A 404 20.56 11.20 -9.93
N LYS A 405 20.55 12.54 -9.86
CA LYS A 405 19.78 13.38 -10.79
C LYS A 405 20.22 13.18 -12.24
N ALA A 406 21.52 13.09 -12.49
CA ALA A 406 22.04 12.84 -13.84
C ALA A 406 21.61 11.46 -14.38
N THR A 407 21.65 10.43 -13.53
CA THR A 407 21.23 9.07 -13.90
C THR A 407 19.71 8.98 -14.13
N GLU A 408 18.92 9.64 -13.29
CA GLU A 408 17.45 9.75 -13.43
C GLU A 408 17.09 10.45 -14.74
N ALA A 409 17.75 11.58 -15.06
CA ALA A 409 17.53 12.31 -16.30
C ALA A 409 17.91 11.47 -17.54
N ALA A 410 19.07 10.80 -17.51
CA ALA A 410 19.52 9.96 -18.61
C ALA A 410 18.61 8.75 -18.85
N PHE A 411 18.08 8.13 -17.78
CA PHE A 411 17.10 7.05 -17.90
C PHE A 411 15.75 7.54 -18.43
N THR A 412 15.26 8.68 -17.93
CA THR A 412 14.00 9.29 -18.38
C THR A 412 14.04 9.66 -19.85
N ALA A 413 15.19 10.15 -20.33
CA ALA A 413 15.43 10.45 -21.75
C ALA A 413 15.52 9.19 -22.63
N GLY A 414 15.57 7.99 -22.05
CA GLY A 414 15.80 6.73 -22.76
C GLY A 414 17.25 6.52 -23.20
N ASP A 415 18.18 7.35 -22.71
CA ASP A 415 19.59 7.24 -23.05
C ASP A 415 20.30 6.13 -22.26
N VAL A 416 19.77 5.71 -21.11
CA VAL A 416 20.25 4.53 -20.37
C VAL A 416 19.27 3.36 -20.57
N PRO A 417 19.61 2.35 -21.39
CA PRO A 417 18.77 1.19 -21.62
C PRO A 417 18.40 0.40 -20.35
N VAL A 418 19.35 0.20 -19.43
CA VAL A 418 19.11 -0.60 -18.22
C VAL A 418 19.56 0.13 -16.97
N LEU A 419 18.65 0.27 -16.01
CA LEU A 419 18.94 0.86 -14.70
C LEU A 419 18.68 -0.16 -13.59
N PHE A 420 19.72 -0.46 -12.80
CA PHE A 420 19.58 -1.24 -11.58
C PHE A 420 19.31 -0.32 -10.39
N THR A 421 18.38 -0.67 -9.51
CA THR A 421 18.02 0.18 -8.37
C THR A 421 17.67 -0.62 -7.12
N THR A 422 17.80 0.01 -5.94
CA THR A 422 17.16 -0.49 -4.72
C THR A 422 15.66 -0.20 -4.71
N SER A 423 14.91 -0.93 -3.87
CA SER A 423 13.45 -0.74 -3.67
C SER A 423 13.07 0.69 -3.29
N THR A 424 13.98 1.46 -2.69
CA THR A 424 13.77 2.87 -2.34
C THR A 424 13.36 3.75 -3.53
N LEU A 425 13.77 3.42 -4.76
CA LEU A 425 13.37 4.18 -5.96
C LEU A 425 11.93 3.89 -6.40
N ALA A 426 11.39 2.72 -6.02
CA ALA A 426 9.97 2.44 -6.21
C ALA A 426 9.09 3.46 -5.47
N MET A 427 9.67 4.17 -4.50
CA MET A 427 9.04 5.14 -3.63
C MET A 427 9.55 6.56 -3.94
N GLY A 428 8.80 7.33 -4.74
CA GLY A 428 8.99 8.78 -4.84
C GLY A 428 9.80 9.34 -6.01
N VAL A 429 10.18 8.54 -7.01
CA VAL A 429 10.70 9.07 -8.28
C VAL A 429 9.91 8.48 -9.45
N ASN A 430 9.45 9.33 -10.36
CA ASN A 430 8.68 8.89 -11.52
C ASN A 430 9.60 8.41 -12.66
N LEU A 431 10.12 7.19 -12.54
CA LEU A 431 10.94 6.54 -13.57
C LEU A 431 10.19 5.34 -14.16
N PRO A 432 9.27 5.55 -15.11
CA PRO A 432 8.58 4.46 -15.78
C PRO A 432 9.51 3.74 -16.77
N ALA A 433 9.38 2.42 -16.84
CA ALA A 433 10.16 1.55 -17.73
C ALA A 433 9.24 0.58 -18.49
N HIS A 434 9.66 0.14 -19.67
CA HIS A 434 8.90 -0.87 -20.42
C HIS A 434 8.99 -2.24 -19.73
N LEU A 435 10.19 -2.61 -19.28
CA LEU A 435 10.44 -3.82 -18.51
C LEU A 435 10.76 -3.45 -17.06
N VAL A 436 10.04 -4.03 -16.11
CA VAL A 436 10.43 -4.03 -14.70
C VAL A 436 10.83 -5.44 -14.29
N VAL A 437 12.00 -5.60 -13.70
CA VAL A 437 12.47 -6.87 -13.14
C VAL A 437 12.63 -6.73 -11.63
N ILE A 438 11.98 -7.60 -10.87
CA ILE A 438 12.18 -7.71 -9.42
C ILE A 438 13.13 -8.87 -9.18
N LYS A 439 14.41 -8.56 -8.91
CA LYS A 439 15.46 -9.55 -8.71
C LYS A 439 15.47 -10.01 -7.26
N SER A 440 15.16 -11.29 -7.06
CA SER A 440 14.90 -11.90 -5.75
C SER A 440 13.66 -11.30 -5.09
N THR A 441 13.05 -12.07 -4.18
CA THR A 441 11.87 -11.65 -3.42
C THR A 441 12.14 -11.52 -1.92
N VAL A 442 13.41 -11.58 -1.53
CA VAL A 442 13.87 -11.53 -0.14
C VAL A 442 14.86 -10.38 0.02
N HIS A 443 14.74 -9.65 1.12
CA HIS A 443 15.64 -8.57 1.49
C HIS A 443 16.05 -8.69 2.96
N TYR A 444 17.11 -7.97 3.33
CA TYR A 444 17.59 -7.92 4.71
C TYR A 444 17.02 -6.69 5.40
N ALA A 445 16.22 -6.90 6.44
CA ALA A 445 15.59 -5.84 7.24
C ALA A 445 15.50 -6.29 8.70
N GLY A 446 15.67 -5.35 9.64
CA GLY A 446 15.55 -5.65 11.08
C GLY A 446 16.50 -6.73 11.59
N GLY A 447 17.68 -6.89 10.98
CA GLY A 447 18.65 -7.91 11.38
C GLY A 447 18.41 -9.30 10.76
N MET A 448 17.33 -9.50 10.01
CA MET A 448 16.94 -10.80 9.44
C MET A 448 16.62 -10.71 7.95
N PHE A 449 16.62 -11.86 7.27
CA PHE A 449 16.09 -11.95 5.91
C PHE A 449 14.59 -12.18 5.95
N GLN A 450 13.85 -11.34 5.25
CA GLN A 450 12.40 -11.43 5.13
C GLN A 450 11.95 -11.18 3.68
N GLU A 451 10.80 -11.72 3.32
CA GLU A 451 10.20 -11.46 2.02
C GLU A 451 9.77 -9.99 1.88
N TYR A 452 9.71 -9.48 0.66
CA TYR A 452 9.08 -8.18 0.42
C TYR A 452 7.59 -8.24 0.78
N SER A 453 7.07 -7.13 1.30
CA SER A 453 5.63 -6.97 1.44
C SER A 453 4.98 -6.94 0.04
N GLU A 454 3.70 -7.34 -0.03
CA GLU A 454 2.93 -7.22 -1.27
C GLU A 454 2.89 -5.76 -1.76
N THR A 455 2.78 -4.80 -0.84
CA THR A 455 2.83 -3.36 -1.12
C THR A 455 4.12 -2.99 -1.85
N ASP A 456 5.28 -3.46 -1.38
CA ASP A 456 6.57 -3.17 -2.03
C ASP A 456 6.63 -3.72 -3.45
N ILE A 457 6.14 -4.95 -3.65
CA ILE A 457 6.09 -5.57 -4.98
C ILE A 457 5.18 -4.76 -5.90
N LEU A 458 3.97 -4.41 -5.47
CA LEU A 458 3.03 -3.64 -6.26
C LEU A 458 3.57 -2.25 -6.62
N GLN A 459 4.30 -1.59 -5.70
CA GLN A 459 4.96 -0.31 -5.97
C GLN A 459 6.08 -0.45 -7.01
N MET A 460 6.90 -1.49 -6.93
CA MET A 460 7.92 -1.80 -7.94
C MET A 460 7.28 -2.06 -9.31
N MET A 461 6.21 -2.87 -9.35
CA MET A 461 5.44 -3.15 -10.57
C MET A 461 4.72 -1.94 -11.15
N GLY A 462 4.34 -0.98 -10.31
CA GLY A 462 3.73 0.28 -10.72
C GLY A 462 4.62 1.12 -11.63
N ARG A 463 5.94 0.85 -11.64
CA ARG A 463 6.91 1.50 -12.55
C ARG A 463 6.92 0.89 -13.95
N ALA A 464 6.20 -0.21 -14.17
CA ALA A 464 6.07 -0.79 -15.49
C ALA A 464 5.02 -0.04 -16.33
N GLY A 465 5.42 0.33 -17.53
CA GLY A 465 4.64 1.05 -18.51
C GLY A 465 4.94 2.54 -18.52
N ARG A 466 5.33 3.06 -19.68
CA ARG A 466 5.51 4.48 -19.94
C ARG A 466 4.28 5.00 -20.67
N PRO A 467 3.37 5.73 -19.99
CA PRO A 467 2.23 6.35 -20.66
C PRO A 467 2.73 7.18 -21.85
N GLN A 468 1.98 7.17 -22.96
CA GLN A 468 2.32 7.81 -24.24
C GLN A 468 3.39 7.10 -25.10
N PHE A 469 4.26 6.27 -24.51
CA PHE A 469 5.32 5.58 -25.27
C PHE A 469 5.06 4.09 -25.46
N ASP A 470 4.40 3.45 -24.50
CA ASP A 470 4.15 2.01 -24.49
C ASP A 470 2.65 1.71 -24.51
N THR A 471 2.25 0.67 -25.25
CA THR A 471 0.90 0.09 -25.22
C THR A 471 0.83 -1.12 -24.27
N THR A 472 1.95 -1.83 -24.16
CA THR A 472 2.18 -2.96 -23.26
C THR A 472 3.49 -2.76 -22.51
N ALA A 473 3.59 -3.35 -21.32
CA ALA A 473 4.82 -3.41 -20.53
C ALA A 473 4.92 -4.76 -19.83
N THR A 474 6.13 -5.18 -19.48
CA THR A 474 6.37 -6.49 -18.86
C THR A 474 6.92 -6.32 -17.46
N VAL A 475 6.36 -7.07 -16.51
CA VAL A 475 6.92 -7.28 -15.18
C VAL A 475 7.44 -8.70 -15.08
N VAL A 476 8.68 -8.85 -14.64
CA VAL A 476 9.28 -10.16 -14.34
C VAL A 476 9.66 -10.22 -12.86
N ILE A 477 9.06 -11.15 -12.11
CA ILE A 477 9.46 -11.47 -10.74
C ILE A 477 10.36 -12.70 -10.77
N MET A 478 11.56 -12.57 -10.21
CA MET A 478 12.50 -13.68 -10.05
C MET A 478 12.48 -14.15 -8.60
N THR A 479 11.95 -15.34 -8.39
CA THR A 479 11.77 -15.91 -7.05
C THR A 479 12.23 -17.36 -7.02
N ARG A 480 12.11 -18.03 -5.88
CA ARG A 480 12.44 -19.46 -5.78
C ARG A 480 11.32 -20.27 -6.42
N ILE A 481 11.63 -21.49 -6.85
CA ILE A 481 10.61 -22.42 -7.36
C ILE A 481 9.48 -22.60 -6.33
N GLN A 482 9.82 -22.69 -5.03
CA GLN A 482 8.84 -22.93 -3.96
C GLN A 482 7.87 -21.76 -3.75
N THR A 483 8.29 -20.52 -4.05
CA THR A 483 7.48 -19.31 -3.84
C THR A 483 6.85 -18.79 -5.14
N LYS A 484 7.09 -19.46 -6.27
CA LYS A 484 6.57 -19.06 -7.59
C LYS A 484 5.04 -18.94 -7.59
N ASP A 485 4.35 -19.93 -7.05
CA ASP A 485 2.88 -19.97 -7.07
C ASP A 485 2.28 -18.88 -6.17
N LYS A 486 2.89 -18.64 -4.99
CA LYS A 486 2.54 -17.53 -4.09
C LYS A 486 2.58 -16.19 -4.83
N TYR A 487 3.68 -15.87 -5.50
CA TYR A 487 3.80 -14.61 -6.22
C TYR A 487 2.87 -14.57 -7.44
N THR A 488 2.62 -15.69 -8.11
CA THR A 488 1.65 -15.74 -9.23
C THR A 488 0.24 -15.38 -8.75
N GLN A 489 -0.24 -15.98 -7.66
CA GLN A 489 -1.55 -15.69 -7.07
C GLN A 489 -1.66 -14.24 -6.57
N MET A 490 -0.58 -13.72 -5.96
CA MET A 490 -0.49 -12.32 -5.55
C MET A 490 -0.67 -11.36 -6.74
N LEU A 491 -0.08 -11.69 -7.89
CA LEU A 491 -0.18 -10.88 -9.11
C LEU A 491 -1.57 -10.90 -9.76
N ASP A 492 -2.33 -11.96 -9.55
CA ASP A 492 -3.71 -12.09 -10.02
C ASP A 492 -4.70 -11.28 -9.15
N GLY A 493 -4.26 -10.79 -7.99
CA GLY A 493 -5.06 -9.87 -7.15
C GLY A 493 -6.29 -10.53 -6.54
N VAL A 494 -6.24 -11.84 -6.28
CA VAL A 494 -7.36 -12.61 -5.72
C VAL A 494 -7.48 -12.44 -4.20
N HIS A 495 -6.41 -12.04 -3.52
CA HIS A 495 -6.38 -12.00 -2.06
C HIS A 495 -7.18 -10.82 -1.49
N THR A 496 -8.26 -11.17 -0.79
CA THR A 496 -9.06 -10.26 0.01
C THR A 496 -8.19 -9.48 1.01
N ILE A 497 -8.45 -8.18 1.14
CA ILE A 497 -7.78 -7.35 2.15
C ILE A 497 -8.35 -7.67 3.52
N GLU A 498 -7.45 -8.01 4.44
CA GLU A 498 -7.74 -8.27 5.86
C GLU A 498 -7.19 -7.14 6.75
N SER A 499 -7.69 -7.04 7.98
CA SER A 499 -7.17 -6.11 8.98
C SER A 499 -5.98 -6.70 9.73
N SER A 500 -4.96 -5.88 9.97
CA SER A 500 -3.83 -6.20 10.85
C SER A 500 -3.97 -5.65 12.28
N LEU A 501 -5.09 -4.97 12.60
CA LEU A 501 -5.29 -4.31 13.90
C LEU A 501 -5.21 -5.27 15.09
N HIS A 502 -5.70 -6.51 14.94
CA HIS A 502 -5.67 -7.53 16.00
C HIS A 502 -4.25 -7.87 16.52
N LYS A 503 -3.20 -7.56 15.74
CA LYS A 503 -1.79 -7.79 16.14
C LYS A 503 -1.27 -6.71 17.10
N HIS A 504 -1.82 -5.51 17.04
CA HIS A 504 -1.36 -4.31 17.77
C HIS A 504 -2.49 -3.60 18.53
N LEU A 505 -3.58 -4.32 18.80
CA LEU A 505 -4.80 -3.73 19.36
C LEU A 505 -4.53 -3.13 20.76
N VAL A 506 -3.72 -3.78 21.59
CA VAL A 506 -3.45 -3.34 22.98
C VAL A 506 -2.85 -1.93 23.01
N GLU A 507 -1.87 -1.68 22.15
CA GLU A 507 -1.19 -0.39 22.03
C GLU A 507 -2.15 0.72 21.61
N HIS A 508 -3.00 0.44 20.63
CA HIS A 508 -3.96 1.42 20.13
C HIS A 508 -5.09 1.68 21.12
N LEU A 509 -5.57 0.67 21.84
CA LEU A 509 -6.56 0.85 22.90
C LEU A 509 -6.04 1.72 24.04
N ASN A 510 -4.80 1.49 24.48
CA ASN A 510 -4.18 2.37 25.46
C ASN A 510 -4.17 3.81 24.94
N ALA A 511 -3.74 4.04 23.70
CA ALA A 511 -3.70 5.38 23.12
C ALA A 511 -5.07 6.06 23.06
N GLU A 512 -6.14 5.36 22.66
CA GLU A 512 -7.49 5.92 22.61
C GLU A 512 -8.07 6.23 24.00
N ILE A 513 -7.71 5.45 25.02
CA ILE A 513 -8.08 5.73 26.41
C ILE A 513 -7.33 6.98 26.93
N ILE A 514 -6.03 7.10 26.65
CA ILE A 514 -5.25 8.30 27.02
C ILE A 514 -5.80 9.56 26.34
N LEU A 515 -6.32 9.43 25.12
CA LEU A 515 -6.93 10.51 24.35
C LEU A 515 -8.34 10.90 24.80
N ASN A 516 -8.93 10.14 25.74
CA ASN A 516 -10.34 10.21 26.10
C ASN A 516 -11.29 10.00 24.91
N THR A 517 -10.83 9.38 23.81
CA THR A 517 -11.72 8.89 22.75
C THR A 517 -12.56 7.73 23.28
N ILE A 518 -11.95 6.88 24.12
CA ILE A 518 -12.59 5.76 24.80
C ILE A 518 -12.64 6.06 26.30
N THR A 519 -13.82 6.39 26.79
CA THR A 519 -14.07 6.74 28.20
C THR A 519 -14.56 5.56 29.04
N ASP A 520 -15.28 4.64 28.41
CA ASP A 520 -15.94 3.51 29.06
C ASP A 520 -16.10 2.34 28.08
N VAL A 521 -16.56 1.19 28.60
CA VAL A 521 -16.72 -0.04 27.80
C VAL A 521 -17.69 0.14 26.64
N ASN A 522 -18.76 0.93 26.78
CA ASN A 522 -19.74 1.10 25.71
C ASN A 522 -19.13 1.89 24.56
N VAL A 523 -18.43 3.00 24.85
CA VAL A 523 -17.71 3.79 23.86
C VAL A 523 -16.62 2.96 23.19
N ALA A 524 -15.95 2.09 23.95
CA ALA A 524 -14.97 1.19 23.37
C ALA A 524 -15.58 0.19 22.38
N LEU A 525 -16.77 -0.33 22.67
CA LEU A 525 -17.50 -1.20 21.74
C LEU A 525 -17.99 -0.44 20.51
N GLU A 526 -18.43 0.82 20.65
CA GLU A 526 -18.71 1.70 19.50
C GLU A 526 -17.46 1.93 18.65
N TRP A 527 -16.31 2.18 19.27
CA TRP A 527 -15.04 2.36 18.58
C TRP A 527 -14.65 1.12 17.79
N ILE A 528 -14.73 -0.09 18.38
CA ILE A 528 -14.46 -1.33 17.66
C ILE A 528 -15.40 -1.51 16.47
N ARG A 529 -16.70 -1.23 16.61
CA ARG A 529 -17.65 -1.32 15.48
C ARG A 529 -17.30 -0.38 14.33
N SER A 530 -16.53 0.67 14.60
CA SER A 530 -16.07 1.61 13.59
C SER A 530 -14.83 1.14 12.81
N THR A 531 -14.15 0.09 13.26
CA THR A 531 -12.89 -0.42 12.69
C THR A 531 -13.12 -1.38 11.52
N PHE A 532 -12.07 -1.58 10.72
CA PHE A 532 -12.11 -2.53 9.60
C PHE A 532 -12.02 -3.99 10.10
N LEU A 533 -11.32 -4.22 11.20
CA LEU A 533 -11.26 -5.48 11.92
C LEU A 533 -12.65 -6.00 12.25
N TYR A 534 -13.57 -5.13 12.66
CA TYR A 534 -14.95 -5.54 12.92
C TYR A 534 -15.57 -6.16 11.67
N ILE A 535 -15.61 -5.44 10.55
CA ILE A 535 -16.21 -5.93 9.30
C ILE A 535 -15.56 -7.24 8.85
N ARG A 536 -14.22 -7.30 8.87
CA ARG A 536 -13.49 -8.48 8.43
C ARG A 536 -13.63 -9.68 9.36
N ALA A 537 -13.72 -9.47 10.67
CA ALA A 537 -13.95 -10.56 11.62
C ALA A 537 -15.33 -11.22 11.41
N PHE A 538 -16.34 -10.48 10.93
CA PHE A 538 -17.64 -11.05 10.55
C PHE A 538 -17.59 -11.80 9.22
N LYS A 539 -16.81 -11.32 8.25
CA LYS A 539 -16.74 -11.92 6.90
C LYS A 539 -15.75 -13.08 6.79
N ASN A 540 -14.67 -13.08 7.58
CA ASN A 540 -13.64 -14.12 7.59
C ASN A 540 -13.11 -14.41 9.03
N PRO A 541 -13.94 -14.99 9.91
CA PRO A 541 -13.57 -15.24 11.31
C PRO A 541 -12.39 -16.21 11.49
N ASN A 542 -12.20 -17.15 10.56
CA ASN A 542 -11.14 -18.15 10.61
C ASN A 542 -9.75 -17.52 10.55
N HIS A 543 -9.59 -16.43 9.78
CA HIS A 543 -8.33 -15.69 9.68
C HIS A 543 -7.89 -15.10 11.04
N TYR A 544 -8.84 -14.72 11.88
CA TYR A 544 -8.59 -14.12 13.20
C TYR A 544 -8.58 -15.15 14.34
N GLY A 545 -8.43 -16.44 14.02
CA GLY A 545 -8.22 -17.51 15.00
C GLY A 545 -9.47 -18.00 15.73
N LYS A 546 -10.65 -17.99 15.10
CA LYS A 546 -11.91 -18.47 15.72
C LYS A 546 -12.53 -19.67 14.97
N ASN A 547 -12.33 -20.88 15.51
CA ASN A 547 -13.24 -22.01 15.29
C ASN A 547 -14.38 -21.93 16.32
N GLU A 548 -15.40 -21.10 16.13
CA GLU A 548 -16.68 -21.26 16.85
C GLU A 548 -17.85 -20.53 16.14
N SER A 549 -19.02 -21.16 16.20
CA SER A 549 -20.25 -20.83 15.48
C SER A 549 -20.69 -19.35 15.57
N PHE A 550 -21.17 -18.85 14.43
CA PHE A 550 -21.47 -17.47 14.02
C PHE A 550 -22.35 -16.64 15.01
N LEU A 551 -23.06 -17.28 15.94
CA LEU A 551 -23.96 -16.63 16.90
C LEU A 551 -23.25 -15.99 18.12
N LYS A 552 -21.96 -16.29 18.37
CA LYS A 552 -21.21 -15.72 19.51
C LYS A 552 -20.23 -14.61 19.15
N LEU A 553 -20.15 -14.14 17.90
CA LEU A 553 -19.07 -13.23 17.49
C LEU A 553 -19.09 -11.89 18.25
N HIS A 554 -20.26 -11.33 18.54
CA HIS A 554 -20.35 -10.11 19.35
C HIS A 554 -19.81 -10.33 20.77
N LEU A 555 -20.21 -11.43 21.43
CA LEU A 555 -19.72 -11.82 22.76
C LEU A 555 -18.22 -12.18 22.73
N SER A 556 -17.75 -12.77 21.64
CA SER A 556 -16.35 -13.17 21.45
C SER A 556 -15.44 -11.96 21.17
N LEU A 557 -15.92 -10.96 20.44
CA LEU A 557 -15.22 -9.67 20.27
C LEU A 557 -15.20 -8.88 21.57
N GLN A 558 -16.32 -8.84 22.30
CA GLN A 558 -16.38 -8.29 23.65
C GLN A 558 -15.36 -8.97 24.57
N HIS A 559 -15.34 -10.30 24.61
CA HIS A 559 -14.39 -11.05 25.44
C HIS A 559 -12.93 -10.82 25.04
N TYR A 560 -12.64 -10.82 23.74
CA TYR A 560 -11.31 -10.50 23.21
C TYR A 560 -10.88 -9.08 23.64
N PHE A 561 -11.79 -8.13 23.58
CA PHE A 561 -11.55 -6.75 23.99
C PHE A 561 -11.35 -6.61 25.51
N SER A 562 -12.24 -7.20 26.31
CA SER A 562 -12.09 -7.27 27.77
C SER A 562 -10.76 -7.88 28.17
N ARG A 563 -10.28 -8.93 27.47
CA ARG A 563 -8.96 -9.51 27.70
C ARG A 563 -7.82 -8.51 27.47
N ASN A 564 -7.88 -7.72 26.41
CA ASN A 564 -6.88 -6.69 26.13
C ASN A 564 -6.93 -5.53 27.16
N LEU A 565 -8.12 -5.11 27.59
CA LEU A 565 -8.28 -4.14 28.68
C LEU A 565 -7.74 -4.65 30.01
N HIS A 566 -8.04 -5.90 30.37
CA HIS A 566 -7.49 -6.54 31.56
C HIS A 566 -5.96 -6.63 31.48
N ALA A 567 -5.39 -6.91 30.30
CA ALA A 567 -3.94 -6.89 30.10
C ALA A 567 -3.35 -5.50 30.40
N LEU A 568 -3.97 -4.42 29.89
CA LEU A 568 -3.56 -3.04 30.21
C LEU A 568 -3.67 -2.72 31.70
N SER A 569 -4.78 -3.12 32.33
CA SER A 569 -5.02 -2.88 33.76
C SER A 569 -4.06 -3.66 34.64
N SER A 570 -3.69 -4.89 34.26
CA SER A 570 -2.82 -5.77 35.05
C SER A 570 -1.40 -5.22 35.26
N ILE A 571 -0.92 -4.39 34.32
CA ILE A 571 0.40 -3.73 34.37
C ILE A 571 0.27 -2.27 34.84
N GLY A 572 -0.94 -1.82 35.18
CA GLY A 572 -1.19 -0.45 35.66
C GLY A 572 -1.10 0.64 34.59
N LEU A 573 -1.32 0.28 33.31
CA LEU A 573 -1.38 1.26 32.21
C LEU A 573 -2.71 2.02 32.16
N ILE A 574 -3.77 1.39 32.65
CA ILE A 574 -5.09 2.01 32.85
C ILE A 574 -5.62 1.62 34.22
N LYS A 575 -6.51 2.44 34.79
CA LYS A 575 -7.33 2.09 35.94
C LYS A 575 -8.79 1.99 35.52
N MET A 576 -9.51 1.02 36.07
CA MET A 576 -10.96 0.89 35.91
C MET A 576 -11.60 1.23 37.25
N ASP A 577 -12.54 2.18 37.27
CA ASP A 577 -13.30 2.47 38.49
C ASP A 577 -14.51 1.54 38.68
N GLU A 578 -15.23 1.71 39.78
CA GLU A 578 -16.39 0.89 40.15
C GLU A 578 -17.54 0.97 39.13
N GLU A 579 -17.58 2.05 38.34
CA GLU A 579 -18.56 2.29 37.27
C GLU A 579 -18.05 1.82 35.89
N ILE A 580 -16.90 1.13 35.84
CA ILE A 580 -16.29 0.61 34.60
C ILE A 580 -15.84 1.74 33.65
N ASN A 581 -15.59 2.94 34.16
CA ASN A 581 -14.94 4.01 33.41
C ASN A 581 -13.42 3.81 33.41
N PHE A 582 -12.79 4.16 32.29
CA PHE A 582 -11.34 4.08 32.14
C PHE A 582 -10.69 5.38 32.60
N LYS A 583 -9.68 5.25 33.47
CA LYS A 583 -8.83 6.36 33.89
C LYS A 583 -7.41 6.14 33.39
N PRO A 584 -6.84 7.09 32.62
CA PRO A 584 -5.47 6.99 32.13
C PRO A 584 -4.47 7.05 33.29
N THR A 585 -3.38 6.28 33.22
CA THR A 585 -2.23 6.41 34.13
C THR A 585 -1.08 7.14 33.46
N GLU A 586 -0.12 7.65 34.24
CA GLU A 586 1.06 8.30 33.67
C GLU A 586 1.91 7.32 32.86
N THR A 587 2.01 6.07 33.31
CA THR A 587 2.69 4.99 32.58
C THR A 587 2.00 4.71 31.23
N GLY A 588 0.66 4.63 31.21
CA GLY A 588 -0.10 4.51 29.98
C GLY A 588 0.10 5.71 29.05
N ARG A 589 0.18 6.93 29.61
CA ARG A 589 0.46 8.17 28.87
C ARG A 589 1.84 8.14 28.23
N LEU A 590 2.87 7.66 28.93
CA LEU A 590 4.23 7.50 28.39
C LEU A 590 4.26 6.51 27.23
N MET A 591 3.62 5.34 27.39
CA MET A 591 3.50 4.34 26.33
C MET A 591 2.83 4.92 25.07
N ALA A 592 1.71 5.63 25.23
CA ALA A 592 0.96 6.23 24.12
C ALA A 592 1.74 7.37 23.45
N ARG A 593 2.42 8.22 24.25
CA ARG A 593 3.16 9.40 23.78
C ARG A 593 4.40 9.06 22.95
N TYR A 594 5.11 8.00 23.33
CA TYR A 594 6.34 7.56 22.67
C TYR A 594 6.14 6.36 21.75
N CYS A 595 4.89 5.92 21.56
CA CYS A 595 4.54 4.76 20.72
C CYS A 595 5.34 3.50 21.08
N ILE A 596 5.51 3.25 22.39
CA ILE A 596 6.25 2.09 22.90
C ILE A 596 5.36 0.85 22.79
N ALA A 597 5.92 -0.26 22.29
CA ALA A 597 5.20 -1.53 22.20
C ALA A 597 4.82 -2.07 23.60
N PHE A 598 3.69 -2.76 23.71
CA PHE A 598 3.18 -3.23 25.00
C PHE A 598 4.16 -4.17 25.71
N ASP A 599 4.80 -5.08 24.95
CA ASP A 599 5.79 -5.99 25.51
C ASP A 599 7.07 -5.27 25.95
N THR A 600 7.48 -4.21 25.27
CA THR A 600 8.59 -3.36 25.74
C THR A 600 8.23 -2.64 27.05
N MET A 601 6.98 -2.19 27.18
CA MET A 601 6.52 -1.53 28.42
C MET A 601 6.50 -2.49 29.62
N LYS A 602 6.21 -3.79 29.40
CA LYS A 602 6.35 -4.83 30.44
C LYS A 602 7.79 -4.95 30.92
N LEU A 603 8.76 -4.88 30.00
CA LEU A 603 10.18 -4.93 30.36
C LEU A 603 10.60 -3.68 31.16
N PHE A 604 10.13 -2.50 30.78
CA PHE A 604 10.37 -1.28 31.57
C PHE A 604 9.80 -1.35 32.99
N TYR A 605 8.73 -2.11 33.21
CA TYR A 605 8.18 -2.32 34.56
C TYR A 605 9.08 -3.20 35.45
N LEU A 606 10.02 -3.93 34.86
CA LEU A 606 11.01 -4.73 35.61
C LEU A 606 12.18 -3.85 36.12
N VAL A 607 12.34 -2.64 35.58
CA VAL A 607 13.41 -1.71 35.96
C VAL A 607 13.08 -1.08 37.31
N THR A 608 13.99 -1.24 38.27
CA THR A 608 13.88 -0.79 39.66
C THR A 608 14.47 0.60 39.90
N GLY A 609 15.26 1.12 38.94
CA GLY A 609 16.00 2.37 39.03
C GLY A 609 17.38 2.22 39.68
N SER A 610 17.82 0.99 39.97
CA SER A 610 19.13 0.67 40.54
C SER A 610 20.10 0.09 39.51
N GLU A 611 19.62 -0.15 38.29
CA GLU A 611 20.36 -0.73 37.19
C GLU A 611 21.47 0.22 36.71
N THR A 612 22.63 -0.36 36.41
CA THR A 612 23.72 0.36 35.76
C THR A 612 23.37 0.68 34.30
N LEU A 613 24.08 1.64 33.70
CA LEU A 613 23.90 1.95 32.28
C LEU A 613 24.09 0.72 31.38
N ASN A 614 25.01 -0.19 31.72
CA ASN A 614 25.23 -1.39 30.94
C ASN A 614 24.00 -2.30 30.98
N GLU A 615 23.43 -2.52 32.17
CA GLU A 615 22.22 -3.31 32.39
C GLU A 615 20.97 -2.70 31.73
N LEU A 616 20.94 -1.38 31.52
CA LEU A 616 19.85 -0.71 30.78
C LEU A 616 19.97 -0.86 29.26
N VAL A 617 21.17 -1.13 28.74
CA VAL A 617 21.45 -1.18 27.29
C VAL A 617 21.55 -2.63 26.78
N THR A 618 21.92 -3.58 27.63
CA THR A 618 21.96 -5.03 27.35
C THR A 618 20.66 -5.71 27.70
#